data_AF-A0A2I0FIT7-F1
#
_entry.id   AF-A0A2I0FIT7-F1
#
_cell.length_a   1.000
_cell.length_b   1.000
_cell.length_c   1.000
_cell.angle_alpha   90.00
_cell.angle_beta   90.00
_cell.angle_gamma   90.00
#
_symmetry.space_group_name_H-M   'P 1'
#
loop_
_entity.id
_entity.type
_entity.pdbx_description
1 polymer ?
#
loop_
_entity_poly.entity_id
_entity_poly.type
_entity_poly.pdbx_seq_one_letter_code
_entity_poly.pdbx_strand_id
1 'polypeptide(L)'
;MTRKREFNPNSYYHVILRGNNRQSVFGTKEDMHELKRVFVEVHASYPFTILAWCFMTNHYHILIKPLRDPLHKVMSQINRRYSLSYAKRHNHIGRIYQKRYFAKEVDSRLGLLTVSSYIHRNPIQTKKPMVERLEQYPYSSFPLYWDESIAAPAFLDREMLRELLPEPFEKNNTAYCMYCLTYAQNAEEDKHVEDMEPPVM
;
A
#
# COMPACT_ATOMS: atom_id res chain seq x y z
N MET A 1 -18.74 -20.08 11.70
CA MET A 1 -17.39 -20.63 11.39
C MET A 1 -16.69 -19.68 10.44
N THR A 2 -15.59 -19.06 10.86
CA THR A 2 -14.82 -18.14 9.99
C THR A 2 -14.02 -18.98 9.00
N ARG A 3 -14.37 -18.94 7.71
CA ARG A 3 -13.65 -19.65 6.64
C ARG A 3 -12.17 -19.28 6.74
N LYS A 4 -11.30 -20.28 6.98
CA LYS A 4 -9.85 -20.10 7.00
C LYS A 4 -9.47 -19.61 5.59
N ARG A 5 -9.08 -18.33 5.47
CA ARG A 5 -8.56 -17.82 4.19
C ARG A 5 -7.27 -18.56 3.92
N GLU A 6 -7.30 -19.46 2.95
CA GLU A 6 -6.09 -20.07 2.42
C GLU A 6 -5.31 -18.98 1.69
N PHE A 7 -4.03 -18.90 2.03
CA PHE A 7 -3.11 -17.92 1.46
C PHE A 7 -2.29 -18.64 0.40
N ASN A 8 -2.31 -18.11 -0.82
CA ASN A 8 -1.51 -18.56 -1.93
C ASN A 8 -0.13 -17.89 -1.85
N PRO A 9 0.95 -18.64 -1.57
CA PRO A 9 2.29 -18.08 -1.45
C PRO A 9 2.83 -17.49 -2.76
N ASN A 10 2.20 -17.80 -3.90
CA ASN A 10 2.64 -17.34 -5.21
C ASN A 10 2.01 -16.01 -5.65
N SER A 11 0.96 -15.55 -4.96
CA SER A 11 0.19 -14.37 -5.35
C SER A 11 0.58 -13.12 -4.59
N TYR A 12 0.32 -11.97 -5.19
CA TYR A 12 0.32 -10.70 -4.47
C TYR A 12 -1.05 -10.46 -3.86
N TYR A 13 -1.07 -9.62 -2.84
CA TYR A 13 -2.29 -9.24 -2.13
C TYR A 13 -2.39 -7.73 -2.04
N HIS A 14 -3.53 -7.19 -2.47
CA HIS A 14 -3.90 -5.82 -2.17
C HIS A 14 -4.38 -5.77 -0.72
N VAL A 15 -3.59 -5.15 0.14
CA VAL A 15 -3.88 -5.02 1.56
C VAL A 15 -4.23 -3.58 1.88
N ILE A 16 -5.32 -3.43 2.63
CA ILE A 16 -5.83 -2.13 3.09
C ILE A 16 -6.00 -2.19 4.60
N LEU A 17 -5.48 -1.20 5.31
CA LEU A 17 -5.69 -1.04 6.75
C LEU A 17 -6.13 0.38 7.07
N ARG A 18 -7.19 0.51 7.88
CA ARG A 18 -7.80 1.79 8.23
C ARG A 18 -7.81 2.03 9.74
N GLY A 19 -7.63 3.28 10.13
CA GLY A 19 -7.83 3.77 11.48
C GLY A 19 -9.25 3.60 11.99
N ASN A 20 -9.37 3.34 13.28
CA ASN A 20 -10.67 3.24 13.96
C ASN A 20 -11.42 4.58 13.87
N ASN A 21 -12.73 4.55 13.61
CA ASN A 21 -13.55 5.76 13.45
C ASN A 21 -12.96 6.80 12.46
N ARG A 22 -12.25 6.34 11.42
CA ARG A 22 -11.56 7.19 10.43
C ARG A 22 -10.50 8.11 11.03
N GLN A 23 -10.06 7.85 12.27
CA GLN A 23 -9.06 8.66 12.96
C GLN A 23 -7.75 8.69 12.18
N SER A 24 -7.04 9.81 12.32
CA SER A 24 -5.70 9.95 11.79
C SER A 24 -4.75 9.01 12.54
N VAL A 25 -4.27 7.99 11.82
CA VAL A 25 -3.30 7.01 12.37
C VAL A 25 -1.91 7.29 11.85
N PHE A 26 -1.79 7.99 10.71
CA PHE A 26 -0.55 8.39 10.07
C PHE A 26 -0.56 9.92 9.89
N GLY A 27 -0.78 10.64 10.98
CA GLY A 27 -1.11 12.07 10.95
C GLY A 27 0.09 12.99 10.79
N THR A 28 1.28 12.51 11.17
CA THR A 28 2.51 13.31 11.14
C THR A 28 3.58 12.65 10.27
N LYS A 29 4.64 13.39 9.95
CA LYS A 29 5.77 12.84 9.19
C LYS A 29 6.46 11.72 9.97
N GLU A 30 6.52 11.85 11.29
CA GLU A 30 7.12 10.89 12.22
C GLU A 30 6.33 9.58 12.21
N ASP A 31 5.00 9.64 12.14
CA ASP A 31 4.16 8.45 11.99
C ASP A 31 4.43 7.73 10.67
N MET A 32 4.53 8.48 9.56
CA MET A 32 4.85 7.91 8.25
C MET A 32 6.25 7.29 8.21
N HIS A 33 7.24 7.97 8.80
CA HIS A 33 8.61 7.46 8.91
C HIS A 33 8.69 6.22 9.79
N GLU A 34 7.96 6.20 10.91
CA GLU A 34 7.87 5.03 11.76
C GLU A 34 7.29 3.84 11.01
N LEU A 35 6.22 4.04 10.24
CA LEU A 35 5.64 2.96 9.45
C LEU A 35 6.67 2.40 8.46
N LYS A 36 7.37 3.26 7.72
CA LYS A 36 8.47 2.83 6.83
C LYS A 36 9.55 2.03 7.57
N ARG A 37 9.97 2.52 8.75
CA ARG A 37 10.96 1.85 9.62
C ARG A 37 10.48 0.45 10.03
N VAL A 38 9.21 0.32 10.44
CA VAL A 38 8.60 -0.96 10.80
C VAL A 38 8.62 -1.95 9.62
N PHE A 39 8.35 -1.49 8.39
CA PHE A 39 8.44 -2.37 7.21
C PHE A 39 9.86 -2.92 7.02
N VAL A 40 10.89 -2.07 7.15
CA VAL A 40 12.30 -2.49 7.06
C VAL A 40 12.63 -3.55 8.12
N GLU A 41 12.28 -3.29 9.38
CA GLU A 41 12.56 -4.23 10.48
C GLU A 41 11.83 -5.56 10.32
N VAL A 42 10.55 -5.51 9.92
CA VAL A 42 9.76 -6.73 9.75
C VAL A 42 10.29 -7.52 8.56
N HIS A 43 10.65 -6.88 7.45
CA HIS A 43 11.22 -7.54 6.28
C HIS A 43 12.46 -8.38 6.64
N ALA A 44 13.34 -7.86 7.51
CA ALA A 44 14.54 -8.58 7.93
C ALA A 44 14.24 -9.91 8.64
N SER A 45 13.12 -10.01 9.37
CA SER A 45 12.73 -11.23 10.09
C SER A 45 11.64 -12.05 9.39
N TYR A 46 10.85 -11.41 8.52
CA TYR A 46 9.68 -11.96 7.83
C TYR A 46 9.70 -11.46 6.38
N PRO A 47 10.52 -12.05 5.50
CA PRO A 47 10.72 -11.54 4.16
C PRO A 47 9.43 -11.49 3.34
N PHE A 48 9.27 -10.39 2.62
CA PHE A 48 8.17 -10.08 1.71
C PHE A 48 8.65 -9.17 0.59
N THR A 49 7.95 -9.17 -0.53
CA THR A 49 8.12 -8.25 -1.65
C THR A 49 6.89 -7.34 -1.75
N ILE A 50 7.09 -6.07 -2.06
CA ILE A 50 6.04 -5.09 -2.35
C ILE A 50 6.26 -4.55 -3.75
N LEU A 51 5.18 -4.41 -4.51
CA LEU A 51 5.19 -3.73 -5.80
C LEU A 51 4.78 -2.27 -5.66
N ALA A 52 3.75 -1.98 -4.86
CA ALA A 52 3.28 -0.61 -4.65
C ALA A 52 2.81 -0.39 -3.22
N TRP A 53 3.02 0.81 -2.69
CA TRP A 53 2.37 1.28 -1.47
C TRP A 53 1.97 2.75 -1.58
N CYS A 54 0.98 3.12 -0.78
CA CYS A 54 0.62 4.49 -0.50
C CYS A 54 0.09 4.59 0.94
N PHE A 55 0.74 5.42 1.76
CA PHE A 55 0.33 5.68 3.13
C PHE A 55 -0.44 7.00 3.16
N MET A 56 -1.71 6.95 3.52
CA MET A 56 -2.61 8.10 3.63
C MET A 56 -2.79 8.44 5.12
N THR A 57 -3.45 9.55 5.44
CA THR A 57 -3.58 10.03 6.84
C THR A 57 -4.27 9.04 7.79
N ASN A 58 -5.31 8.35 7.31
CA ASN A 58 -6.12 7.43 8.14
C ASN A 58 -6.14 5.99 7.63
N HIS A 59 -5.40 5.67 6.57
CA HIS A 59 -5.29 4.31 6.04
C HIS A 59 -4.02 4.15 5.20
N TYR A 60 -3.67 2.92 4.84
CA TYR A 60 -2.69 2.67 3.79
C TYR A 60 -3.18 1.59 2.83
N HIS A 61 -2.61 1.60 1.64
CA HIS A 61 -2.70 0.51 0.67
C HIS A 61 -1.30 -0.05 0.38
N ILE A 62 -1.18 -1.38 0.29
CA ILE A 62 0.05 -2.06 -0.16
C ILE A 62 -0.31 -3.21 -1.10
N LEU A 63 0.53 -3.47 -2.10
CA LEU A 63 0.48 -4.65 -2.96
C LEU A 63 1.66 -5.55 -2.61
N ILE A 64 1.41 -6.57 -1.78
CA ILE A 64 2.45 -7.33 -1.05
C ILE A 64 2.37 -8.83 -1.34
N LYS A 65 3.53 -9.47 -1.51
CA LYS A 65 3.73 -10.92 -1.60
C LYS A 65 4.71 -11.38 -0.51
N PRO A 66 4.23 -12.06 0.53
CA PRO A 66 5.09 -12.75 1.49
C PRO A 66 5.95 -13.83 0.81
N LEU A 67 7.22 -13.98 1.23
CA LEU A 67 8.15 -14.92 0.59
C LEU A 67 8.32 -16.24 1.36
N ARG A 68 8.17 -16.20 2.69
CA ARG A 68 8.41 -17.37 3.57
C ARG A 68 7.25 -17.63 4.52
N ASP A 69 6.81 -16.58 5.20
CA ASP A 69 5.75 -16.67 6.20
C ASP A 69 4.39 -16.28 5.59
N PRO A 70 3.27 -16.83 6.08
CA PRO A 70 1.96 -16.48 5.54
C PRO A 70 1.62 -15.00 5.79
N LEU A 71 0.83 -14.38 4.90
CA LEU A 71 0.49 -12.95 4.96
C LEU A 71 0.02 -12.49 6.34
N HIS A 72 -0.79 -13.29 7.02
CA HIS A 72 -1.29 -12.93 8.33
C HIS A 72 -0.21 -12.77 9.39
N LYS A 73 0.89 -13.52 9.30
CA LYS A 73 2.01 -13.43 10.23
C LYS A 73 2.82 -12.17 9.93
N VAL A 74 3.10 -11.89 8.66
CA VAL A 74 3.75 -10.64 8.22
C VAL A 74 2.96 -9.41 8.67
N MET A 75 1.68 -9.34 8.31
CA MET A 75 0.82 -8.20 8.66
C MET A 75 0.61 -8.07 10.17
N SER A 76 0.56 -9.18 10.92
CA SER A 76 0.49 -9.12 12.38
C SER A 76 1.72 -8.47 12.99
N GLN A 77 2.91 -8.70 12.45
CA GLN A 77 4.15 -8.09 12.95
C GLN A 77 4.21 -6.60 12.62
N ILE A 78 3.89 -6.22 11.38
CA ILE A 78 3.83 -4.82 10.94
C ILE A 78 2.86 -4.03 11.83
N ASN A 79 1.60 -4.50 11.90
CA ASN A 79 0.54 -3.78 12.58
C ASN A 79 0.80 -3.69 14.09
N ARG A 80 1.31 -4.77 14.71
CA ARG A 80 1.64 -4.77 16.14
C ARG A 80 2.76 -3.78 16.47
N ARG A 81 3.86 -3.82 15.72
CA ARG A 81 5.01 -2.92 15.97
C ARG A 81 4.61 -1.45 15.81
N TYR A 82 3.89 -1.13 14.73
CA TYR A 82 3.39 0.22 14.54
C TYR A 82 2.43 0.64 15.66
N SER A 83 1.47 -0.22 16.03
CA SER A 83 0.50 0.11 17.10
C SER A 83 1.16 0.41 18.44
N LEU A 84 2.18 -0.38 18.82
CA LEU A 84 2.94 -0.14 20.06
C LEU A 84 3.68 1.20 20.01
N SER A 85 4.29 1.49 18.87
CA SER A 85 5.01 2.74 18.65
C SER A 85 4.09 3.97 18.67
N TYR A 86 2.92 3.85 18.01
CA TYR A 86 1.86 4.87 18.03
C TYR A 86 1.32 5.10 19.44
N ALA A 87 0.98 4.03 20.17
CA ALA A 87 0.48 4.13 21.54
C ALA A 87 1.47 4.86 22.46
N LYS A 88 2.77 4.57 22.32
CA LYS A 88 3.82 5.25 23.08
C LYS A 88 3.96 6.73 22.70
N ARG A 89 3.97 7.07 21.40
CA ARG A 89 4.14 8.45 20.93
C ARG A 89 2.96 9.35 21.26
N HIS A 90 1.74 8.83 21.10
CA HIS A 90 0.50 9.60 21.22
C HIS A 90 -0.22 9.41 22.55
N ASN A 91 0.40 8.67 23.50
CA ASN A 91 -0.22 8.25 24.76
C ASN A 91 -1.63 7.64 24.55
N HIS A 92 -1.80 6.89 23.45
CA HIS A 92 -3.10 6.41 23.01
C HIS A 92 -3.46 5.10 23.72
N ILE A 93 -4.68 5.05 24.26
CA ILE A 93 -5.27 3.86 24.87
C ILE A 93 -6.41 3.36 23.97
N GLY A 94 -6.36 2.08 23.62
CA GLY A 94 -7.42 1.42 22.85
C GLY A 94 -6.98 0.96 21.46
N ARG A 95 -7.97 0.70 20.61
CA ARG A 95 -7.75 0.17 19.25
C ARG A 95 -7.47 1.31 18.28
N ILE A 96 -6.31 1.28 17.63
CA ILE A 96 -5.97 2.26 16.59
C ILE A 96 -6.62 1.94 15.23
N TYR A 97 -6.97 0.67 14.97
CA TYR A 97 -7.56 0.21 13.72
C TYR A 97 -9.02 -0.21 13.90
N GLN A 98 -9.85 0.04 12.88
CA GLN A 98 -11.29 -0.27 12.93
C GLN A 98 -11.55 -1.78 12.97
N LYS A 99 -10.85 -2.51 12.12
CA LYS A 99 -10.92 -3.97 11.96
C LYS A 99 -9.52 -4.49 11.64
N ARG A 100 -9.40 -5.81 11.49
CA ARG A 100 -8.24 -6.42 10.83
C ARG A 100 -8.12 -5.87 9.41
N TYR A 101 -6.90 -5.85 8.88
CA TYR A 101 -6.62 -5.50 7.48
C TYR A 101 -7.51 -6.30 6.52
N PHE A 102 -7.93 -5.65 5.45
CA PHE A 102 -8.50 -6.30 4.27
C PHE A 102 -7.37 -6.83 3.38
N ALA A 103 -7.61 -7.94 2.69
CA ALA A 103 -6.67 -8.53 1.74
C ALA A 103 -7.45 -9.20 0.62
N LYS A 104 -7.18 -8.77 -0.61
CA LYS A 104 -7.69 -9.36 -1.87
C LYS A 104 -6.52 -9.92 -2.65
N GLU A 105 -6.63 -11.16 -3.09
CA GLU A 105 -5.61 -11.79 -3.94
C GLU A 105 -5.59 -11.12 -5.32
N VAL A 106 -4.38 -10.92 -5.85
CA VAL A 106 -4.13 -10.37 -7.18
C VAL A 106 -3.09 -11.27 -7.84
N ASP A 107 -3.55 -12.08 -8.78
CA ASP A 107 -2.78 -13.14 -9.44
C ASP A 107 -2.64 -12.95 -10.95
N SER A 108 -3.35 -11.97 -11.53
CA SER A 108 -3.29 -11.67 -12.96
C SER A 108 -2.33 -10.53 -13.29
N ARG A 109 -1.67 -10.62 -14.45
CA ARG A 109 -0.77 -9.59 -15.00
C ARG A 109 -1.41 -8.20 -15.02
N LEU A 110 -2.59 -8.09 -15.62
CA LEU A 110 -3.30 -6.81 -15.69
C LEU A 110 -3.79 -6.36 -14.31
N GLY A 111 -4.23 -7.30 -13.46
CA GLY A 111 -4.65 -6.98 -12.10
C GLY A 111 -3.53 -6.33 -11.27
N LEU A 112 -2.29 -6.82 -11.39
CA LEU A 112 -1.14 -6.22 -10.71
C LEU A 112 -0.90 -4.77 -11.14
N LEU A 113 -0.95 -4.49 -12.44
CA LEU A 113 -0.81 -3.13 -12.99
C LEU A 113 -1.96 -2.21 -12.56
N THR A 114 -3.20 -2.69 -12.66
CA THR A 114 -4.40 -1.92 -12.30
C THR A 114 -4.38 -1.55 -10.82
N VAL A 115 -4.08 -2.51 -9.95
CA VAL A 115 -4.02 -2.28 -8.50
C VAL A 115 -2.83 -1.39 -8.13
N SER A 116 -1.66 -1.59 -8.72
CA SER A 116 -0.49 -0.75 -8.42
C SER A 116 -0.72 0.71 -8.84
N SER A 117 -1.31 0.94 -10.02
CA SER A 117 -1.71 2.27 -10.50
C SER A 117 -2.72 2.93 -9.55
N TYR A 118 -3.78 2.20 -9.17
CA TYR A 118 -4.74 2.68 -8.18
C TYR A 118 -4.04 3.10 -6.87
N ILE A 119 -3.16 2.25 -6.33
CA ILE A 119 -2.42 2.55 -5.10
C ILE A 119 -1.63 3.85 -5.23
N HIS A 120 -0.89 4.03 -6.33
CA HIS A 120 -0.10 5.24 -6.52
C HIS A 120 -0.94 6.50 -6.72
N ARG A 121 -2.13 6.39 -7.32
CA ARG A 121 -3.02 7.53 -7.60
C ARG A 121 -3.84 8.00 -6.40
N ASN A 122 -3.86 7.24 -5.30
CA ASN A 122 -4.60 7.61 -4.08
C ASN A 122 -4.37 9.06 -3.61
N PRO A 123 -3.14 9.61 -3.57
CA PRO A 123 -2.88 10.98 -3.10
C PRO A 123 -3.54 12.08 -3.94
N ILE A 124 -3.83 11.83 -5.21
CA ILE A 124 -4.45 12.81 -6.13
C ILE A 124 -5.95 12.58 -6.33
N GLN A 125 -6.46 11.40 -5.96
CA GLN A 125 -7.86 11.00 -6.15
C GLN A 125 -8.75 11.27 -4.93
N THR A 126 -8.20 11.77 -3.82
CA THR A 126 -9.01 12.19 -2.67
C THR A 126 -9.85 13.43 -3.00
N LYS A 127 -11.01 13.60 -2.33
CA LYS A 127 -11.90 14.78 -2.47
C LYS A 127 -11.14 16.12 -2.44
N LYS A 128 -10.13 16.21 -1.58
CA LYS A 128 -9.09 17.24 -1.63
C LYS A 128 -7.76 16.54 -1.91
N PRO A 129 -7.16 16.71 -3.09
CA PRO A 129 -5.85 16.14 -3.40
C PRO A 129 -4.80 16.54 -2.36
N MET A 130 -3.96 15.59 -1.98
CA MET A 130 -2.84 15.82 -1.05
C MET A 130 -1.63 16.45 -1.76
N VAL A 131 -1.49 16.20 -3.06
CA VAL A 131 -0.49 16.75 -3.97
C VAL A 131 -1.11 16.94 -5.36
N GLU A 132 -0.47 17.71 -6.24
CA GLU A 132 -0.92 17.86 -7.62
C GLU A 132 -0.33 16.77 -8.53
N ARG A 133 0.87 16.27 -8.21
CA ARG A 133 1.61 15.31 -9.02
C ARG A 133 2.09 14.12 -8.18
N LEU A 134 2.05 12.92 -8.73
CA LEU A 134 2.28 11.67 -7.97
C LEU A 134 3.69 11.59 -7.35
N GLU A 135 4.70 12.06 -8.07
CA GLU A 135 6.10 12.10 -7.63
C GLU A 135 6.36 13.07 -6.46
N GLN A 136 5.42 13.99 -6.21
CA GLN A 136 5.51 14.91 -5.07
C GLN A 136 5.06 14.27 -3.75
N TYR A 137 4.44 13.08 -3.77
CA TYR A 137 3.96 12.43 -2.55
C TYR A 137 4.98 11.45 -1.95
N PRO A 138 5.71 11.85 -0.89
CA PRO A 138 6.85 11.07 -0.39
C PRO A 138 6.44 9.80 0.37
N TYR A 139 5.14 9.62 0.67
CA TYR A 139 4.63 8.48 1.45
C TYR A 139 3.98 7.40 0.57
N SER A 140 4.19 7.45 -0.74
CA SER A 140 3.97 6.33 -1.65
C SER A 140 5.30 5.78 -2.18
N SER A 141 5.26 4.65 -2.89
CA SER A 141 6.42 4.18 -3.65
C SER A 141 6.57 4.84 -5.02
N PHE A 142 5.61 5.65 -5.49
CA PHE A 142 5.65 6.22 -6.85
C PHE A 142 6.94 7.00 -7.12
N PRO A 143 7.43 7.88 -6.21
CA PRO A 143 8.67 8.61 -6.44
C PRO A 143 9.89 7.72 -6.69
N LEU A 144 9.91 6.49 -6.15
CA LEU A 144 11.01 5.52 -6.31
C LEU A 144 11.01 4.82 -7.67
N TYR A 145 9.87 4.84 -8.37
CA TYR A 145 9.76 4.46 -9.78
C TYR A 145 10.07 5.65 -10.69
N TRP A 146 9.62 6.84 -10.30
CA TRP A 146 9.80 8.07 -11.08
C TRP A 146 11.27 8.50 -11.19
N ASP A 147 12.01 8.40 -10.10
CA ASP A 147 13.44 8.73 -10.02
C ASP A 147 14.23 7.53 -9.51
N GLU A 148 14.88 6.82 -10.44
CA GLU A 148 15.65 5.63 -10.13
C GLU A 148 16.93 5.90 -9.32
N SER A 149 17.37 7.16 -9.25
CA SER A 149 18.52 7.57 -8.44
C SER A 149 18.21 7.53 -6.94
N ILE A 150 16.93 7.54 -6.56
CA ILE A 150 16.50 7.40 -5.17
C ILE A 150 16.64 5.93 -4.75
N ALA A 151 17.38 5.70 -3.67
CA ALA A 151 17.54 4.36 -3.11
C ALA A 151 16.19 3.76 -2.71
N ALA A 152 15.88 2.59 -3.28
CA ALA A 152 14.70 1.81 -2.94
C ALA A 152 14.98 0.89 -1.73
N PRO A 153 14.01 0.67 -0.83
CA PRO A 153 14.15 -0.34 0.21
C PRO A 153 14.21 -1.75 -0.42
N ALA A 154 14.93 -2.67 0.22
CA ALA A 154 15.16 -4.02 -0.30
C ALA A 154 13.87 -4.85 -0.57
N PHE A 155 12.76 -4.48 0.07
CA PHE A 155 11.47 -5.12 -0.14
C PHE A 155 10.68 -4.57 -1.34
N LEU A 156 11.10 -3.46 -1.96
CA LEU A 156 10.45 -2.91 -3.15
C LEU A 156 11.03 -3.58 -4.40
N ASP A 157 10.19 -4.28 -5.16
CA ASP A 157 10.53 -4.78 -6.49
C ASP A 157 10.03 -3.78 -7.53
N ARG A 158 10.98 -3.09 -8.18
CA ARG A 158 10.70 -2.10 -9.23
C ARG A 158 10.67 -2.70 -10.63
N GLU A 159 10.95 -3.99 -10.78
CA GLU A 159 11.11 -4.64 -12.09
C GLU A 159 9.82 -5.31 -12.52
N MET A 160 9.14 -6.00 -11.60
CA MET A 160 7.93 -6.77 -11.93
C MET A 160 6.90 -5.95 -12.70
N LEU A 161 6.57 -4.73 -12.26
CA LEU A 161 5.51 -3.95 -12.88
C LEU A 161 5.86 -3.48 -14.30
N ARG A 162 7.11 -3.10 -14.57
CA ARG A 162 7.54 -2.69 -15.92
C ARG A 162 7.53 -3.87 -16.90
N GLU A 163 7.84 -5.08 -16.45
CA GLU A 163 7.79 -6.29 -17.28
C GLU A 163 6.35 -6.70 -17.63
N LEU A 164 5.39 -6.34 -16.76
CA LEU A 164 3.98 -6.64 -16.94
C LEU A 164 3.26 -5.68 -17.89
N LEU A 165 3.88 -4.56 -18.28
CA LEU A 165 3.26 -3.60 -19.21
C LEU A 165 2.87 -4.27 -20.54
N PRO A 166 1.67 -4.03 -21.09
CA PRO A 166 1.27 -4.57 -22.38
C PRO A 166 2.04 -3.89 -23.52
N GLU A 167 2.06 -4.50 -24.70
CA GLU A 167 2.46 -3.75 -25.90
C GLU A 167 1.47 -2.61 -26.17
N PRO A 168 1.91 -1.44 -26.66
CA PRO A 168 3.25 -1.10 -27.15
C PRO A 168 4.17 -0.43 -26.10
N PHE A 169 3.90 -0.57 -24.79
CA PHE A 169 4.73 0.08 -23.77
C PHE A 169 6.11 -0.57 -23.66
N GLU A 170 7.14 0.28 -23.64
CA GLU A 170 8.50 -0.12 -23.26
C GLU A 170 8.51 -0.71 -21.83
N LYS A 171 9.38 -1.71 -21.57
CA LYS A 171 9.49 -2.35 -20.24
C LYS A 171 10.45 -1.57 -19.34
N ASN A 172 10.15 -0.31 -19.07
CA ASN A 172 10.92 0.55 -18.17
C ASN A 172 10.03 1.30 -17.16
N ASN A 173 10.67 1.89 -16.14
CA ASN A 173 9.93 2.58 -15.09
C ASN A 173 9.25 3.86 -15.58
N THR A 174 9.83 4.54 -16.57
CA THR A 174 9.19 5.70 -17.22
C THR A 174 7.86 5.32 -17.84
N ALA A 175 7.81 4.24 -18.63
CA ALA A 175 6.59 3.74 -19.23
C ALA A 175 5.57 3.28 -18.18
N TYR A 176 6.03 2.65 -17.07
CA TYR A 176 5.15 2.32 -15.96
C TYR A 176 4.55 3.55 -15.27
N CYS A 177 5.36 4.58 -15.03
CA CYS A 177 4.89 5.84 -14.45
C CYS A 177 3.88 6.52 -15.39
N MET A 178 4.13 6.51 -16.70
CA MET A 178 3.19 7.00 -17.70
C MET A 178 1.90 6.19 -17.70
N TYR A 179 1.97 4.86 -17.58
CA TYR A 179 0.80 4.02 -17.41
C TYR A 179 -0.05 4.45 -16.20
N CYS A 180 0.59 4.71 -15.05
CA CYS A 180 -0.12 5.21 -13.87
C CYS A 180 -0.76 6.60 -14.07
N LEU A 181 -0.14 7.47 -14.87
CA LEU A 181 -0.67 8.81 -15.12
C LEU A 181 -1.84 8.79 -16.13
N THR A 182 -1.72 7.98 -17.18
CA THR A 182 -2.67 7.94 -18.31
C THR A 182 -3.90 7.09 -18.03
N TYR A 183 -3.75 5.91 -17.43
CA TYR A 183 -4.87 4.99 -17.22
C TYR A 183 -5.45 5.18 -15.83
N ALA A 184 -6.40 6.12 -15.74
CA ALA A 184 -7.32 6.19 -14.61
C ALA A 184 -8.20 4.93 -14.64
N GLN A 185 -7.84 3.92 -13.86
CA GLN A 185 -8.68 2.73 -13.71
C GLN A 185 -9.30 2.71 -12.32
N ASN A 186 -10.62 2.54 -12.31
CA ASN A 186 -11.35 2.11 -11.14
C ASN A 186 -10.94 0.65 -10.91
N ALA A 187 -9.82 0.41 -10.21
CA ALA A 187 -9.52 -0.90 -9.66
C ALA A 187 -10.74 -1.25 -8.82
N GLU A 188 -11.59 -2.16 -9.34
CA GLU A 188 -12.96 -2.45 -8.88
C GLU A 188 -13.22 -1.79 -7.55
N GLU A 189 -13.96 -0.66 -7.56
CA GLU A 189 -14.39 0.05 -6.37
C GLU A 189 -15.01 -0.99 -5.45
N ASP A 190 -14.17 -1.53 -4.56
CA ASP A 190 -14.61 -2.54 -3.61
C ASP A 190 -15.62 -1.78 -2.79
N LYS A 191 -16.85 -2.29 -2.62
CA LYS A 191 -17.93 -1.55 -1.96
C LYS A 191 -17.55 -1.05 -0.56
N HIS A 192 -16.48 -1.60 0.01
CA HIS A 192 -15.84 -1.12 1.22
C HIS A 192 -15.06 0.20 1.09
N VAL A 193 -14.57 0.57 -0.10
CA VAL A 193 -13.99 1.89 -0.43
C VAL A 193 -15.09 2.95 -0.57
N GLU A 194 -16.28 2.62 -1.08
CA GLU A 194 -17.44 3.53 -1.07
C GLU A 194 -17.89 3.85 0.37
N ASP A 195 -17.91 2.84 1.27
CA ASP A 195 -18.09 3.04 2.72
C ASP A 195 -16.91 3.81 3.39
N MET A 196 -15.83 4.08 2.64
CA MET A 196 -14.65 4.81 3.09
C MET A 196 -14.66 6.30 2.71
N GLU A 197 -15.49 6.75 1.79
CA GLU A 197 -15.68 8.19 1.55
C GLU A 197 -16.55 8.86 2.64
N PRO A 198 -16.35 10.15 2.96
CA PRO A 198 -17.34 10.91 3.72
C PRO A 198 -18.69 10.86 2.98
N PRO A 199 -19.84 10.70 3.68
CA PRO A 199 -21.10 11.08 3.07
C PRO A 199 -20.94 12.49 2.50
N VAL A 200 -21.36 12.67 1.26
CA VAL A 200 -21.49 14.00 0.67
C VAL A 200 -22.40 14.78 1.62
N MET A 201 -21.89 15.88 2.20
CA MET A 201 -22.77 16.84 2.87
C MET A 201 -23.61 17.53 1.81
#